data_AF-A0A8S0R8H9-F1
#
_entry.id   AF-A0A8S0R8H9-F1
#
_cell.length_a   1.000
_cell.length_b   1.000
_cell.length_c   1.000
_cell.angle_alpha   90.00
_cell.angle_beta   90.00
_cell.angle_gamma   90.00
#
_symmetry.space_group_name_H-M   'P 1'
#
loop_
_entity.id
_entity.type
_entity.pdbx_description
1 polymer ?
#
loop_
_entity_poly.entity_id
_entity_poly.type
_entity_poly.pdbx_seq_one_letter_code
_entity_poly.pdbx_strand_id
1 'polypeptide(L)'
;MGYVEEARENHVKKKVEEALRSKMKQKALKECEHYTAKYAECAAGRTLSIVWKCREQANQLNQCLHQYTNDSVLEKMKKEYMLQQDGKGSLRI
;
A
#
# COMPACT_ATOMS: atom_id res chain seq x y z
N MET A 1 -0.80 -16.16 31.22
CA MET A 1 -1.10 -15.20 30.14
C MET A 1 -0.14 -15.45 29.01
N GLY A 2 -0.66 -15.96 27.90
CA GLY A 2 0.09 -16.84 27.00
C GLY A 2 0.77 -16.12 25.83
N TYR A 3 2.04 -16.46 25.62
CA TYR A 3 2.82 -16.15 24.41
C TYR A 3 2.09 -16.52 23.10
N VAL A 4 1.16 -17.48 23.16
CA VAL A 4 0.33 -17.94 22.03
C VAL A 4 -0.75 -16.91 21.64
N GLU A 5 -1.32 -16.18 22.62
CA GLU A 5 -2.31 -15.13 22.35
C GLU A 5 -1.65 -13.91 21.71
N GLU A 6 -0.50 -13.48 22.25
CA GLU A 6 0.28 -12.35 21.71
C GLU A 6 0.78 -12.63 20.28
N ALA A 7 1.25 -13.85 19.99
CA ALA A 7 1.65 -14.24 18.64
C ALA A 7 0.48 -14.21 17.65
N ARG A 8 -0.72 -14.65 18.07
CA ARG A 8 -1.93 -14.63 17.25
C ARG A 8 -2.38 -13.21 16.96
N GLU A 9 -2.38 -12.34 17.97
CA GLU A 9 -2.72 -10.91 17.82
C GLU A 9 -1.75 -10.19 16.88
N ASN A 10 -0.44 -10.41 17.03
CA ASN A 10 0.57 -9.82 16.14
C ASN A 10 0.42 -10.32 14.69
N HIS A 11 0.11 -11.59 14.50
CA HIS A 11 -0.12 -12.15 13.17
C HIS A 11 -1.39 -11.57 12.51
N VAL A 12 -2.47 -11.36 13.27
CA VAL A 12 -3.69 -10.71 12.77
C VAL A 12 -3.41 -9.25 12.41
N LYS A 13 -2.68 -8.50 13.25
CA LYS A 13 -2.27 -7.12 12.95
C LYS A 13 -1.47 -7.03 11.65
N LYS A 14 -0.51 -7.93 11.43
CA LYS A 14 0.25 -8.01 10.18
C LYS A 14 -0.63 -8.29 8.97
N LYS A 15 -1.54 -9.26 9.04
CA LYS A 15 -2.45 -9.56 7.92
C LYS A 15 -3.39 -8.41 7.56
N VAL A 16 -3.91 -7.71 8.58
CA VAL A 16 -4.76 -6.52 8.36
C VAL A 16 -3.95 -5.39 7.73
N GLU A 17 -2.72 -5.18 8.19
CA GLU A 17 -1.81 -4.18 7.63
C GLU A 17 -1.43 -4.49 6.19
N GLU A 18 -1.12 -5.75 5.86
CA GLU A 18 -0.85 -6.20 4.49
C GLU A 18 -2.07 -6.02 3.58
N ALA A 19 -3.26 -6.35 4.07
CA ALA A 19 -4.52 -6.14 3.34
C ALA A 19 -4.82 -4.66 3.11
N LEU A 20 -4.60 -3.81 4.13
CA LEU A 20 -4.71 -2.35 4.00
C LEU A 20 -3.71 -1.82 2.97
N ARG A 21 -2.45 -2.25 3.07
CA ARG A 21 -1.36 -1.83 2.18
C ARG A 21 -1.64 -2.25 0.73
N SER A 22 -2.25 -3.42 0.51
CA SER A 22 -2.70 -3.84 -0.82
C SER A 22 -3.78 -2.92 -1.38
N LYS A 23 -4.81 -2.58 -0.59
CA LYS A 23 -5.84 -1.61 -0.99
C LYS A 23 -5.28 -0.21 -1.26
N MET A 24 -4.35 0.24 -0.43
CA MET A 24 -3.67 1.53 -0.62
C MET A 24 -2.88 1.56 -1.92
N LYS A 25 -2.11 0.50 -2.20
CA LYS A 25 -1.36 0.39 -3.45
C LYS A 25 -2.27 0.47 -4.68
N GLN A 26 -3.43 -0.19 -4.66
CA GLN A 26 -4.38 -0.11 -5.76
C GLN A 26 -4.91 1.33 -5.95
N LYS A 27 -5.20 2.04 -4.87
CA LYS A 27 -5.61 3.46 -4.93
C LYS A 27 -4.49 4.35 -5.45
N ALA A 28 -3.27 4.14 -4.97
CA ALA A 28 -2.08 4.87 -5.40
C ALA A 28 -1.78 4.67 -6.89
N LEU A 29 -1.95 3.44 -7.40
CA LEU A 29 -1.75 3.14 -8.82
C LEU A 29 -2.76 3.87 -9.72
N LYS A 30 -4.00 4.04 -9.28
CA LYS A 30 -5.01 4.82 -10.02
C LYS A 30 -4.68 6.31 -10.05
N GLU A 31 -4.26 6.88 -8.92
CA GLU A 31 -3.89 8.29 -8.84
C GLU A 31 -2.60 8.59 -9.62
N CYS A 32 -1.63 7.67 -9.60
CA CYS A 32 -0.35 7.78 -10.29
C CYS A 32 -0.37 7.15 -11.70
N GLU A 33 -1.54 6.98 -12.31
CA GLU A 33 -1.69 6.32 -13.62
C GLU A 33 -0.84 7.01 -14.70
N HIS A 34 -0.81 8.36 -14.70
CA HIS A 34 0.01 9.15 -15.63
C HIS A 34 1.51 8.83 -15.57
N TYR A 35 2.06 8.70 -14.36
CA TYR A 35 3.47 8.34 -14.17
C TYR A 35 3.73 6.87 -14.52
N THR A 36 2.74 6.01 -14.26
CA THR A 36 2.81 4.58 -14.61
C THR A 36 2.82 4.39 -16.12
N ALA A 37 1.99 5.13 -16.86
CA ALA A 37 1.96 5.13 -18.33
C ALA A 37 3.30 5.59 -18.92
N LYS A 38 3.86 6.71 -18.44
CA LYS A 38 5.19 7.18 -18.87
C LYS A 38 6.31 6.16 -18.60
N TYR A 39 6.27 5.51 -17.44
CA TYR A 39 7.23 4.45 -17.12
C TYR A 39 7.02 3.24 -18.02
N ALA A 40 5.77 2.84 -18.30
CA ALA A 40 5.44 1.73 -19.19
C ALA A 40 5.84 1.99 -20.65
N GLU A 41 5.66 3.21 -21.16
CA GLU A 41 6.16 3.62 -22.49
C GLU A 41 7.69 3.56 -22.55
N CYS A 42 8.38 3.97 -21.49
CA CYS A 42 9.84 3.84 -21.41
C CYS A 42 10.27 2.36 -21.27
N ALA A 43 9.50 1.55 -20.56
CA ALA A 43 9.74 0.12 -20.39
C ALA A 43 9.50 -0.68 -21.68
N ALA A 44 8.60 -0.21 -22.55
CA ALA A 44 8.21 -0.88 -23.77
C ALA A 44 9.44 -1.12 -24.67
N GLY A 45 9.79 -2.39 -24.85
CA GLY A 45 10.93 -2.82 -25.67
C GLY A 45 12.30 -2.77 -24.98
N ARG A 46 12.38 -2.50 -23.67
CA ARG A 46 13.64 -2.49 -22.90
C ARG A 46 13.58 -3.53 -21.78
N THR A 47 14.30 -4.64 -21.93
CA THR A 47 14.34 -5.72 -20.92
C THR A 47 15.48 -5.56 -19.91
N LEU A 48 16.69 -5.22 -20.35
CA LEU A 48 17.87 -5.14 -19.48
C LEU A 48 18.27 -3.68 -19.18
N SER A 49 18.10 -2.78 -20.14
CA SER A 49 18.54 -1.38 -20.02
C SER A 49 17.53 -0.46 -19.31
N ILE A 50 16.40 -1.00 -18.85
CA ILE A 50 15.29 -0.24 -18.26
C ILE A 50 15.70 0.48 -16.97
N VAL A 51 16.50 -0.17 -16.13
CA VAL A 51 16.92 0.36 -14.81
C VAL A 51 17.77 1.62 -14.94
N TRP A 52 18.53 1.75 -16.03
CA TRP A 52 19.35 2.93 -16.29
C TRP A 52 18.63 3.97 -17.16
N LYS A 53 17.98 3.53 -18.25
CA LYS A 53 17.36 4.45 -19.23
C LYS A 53 16.04 5.04 -18.74
N CYS A 54 15.29 4.31 -17.91
CA CYS A 54 14.00 4.75 -17.38
C CYS A 54 14.06 5.10 -15.89
N ARG A 55 15.28 5.32 -15.35
CA ARG A 55 15.51 5.62 -13.93
C ARG A 55 14.76 6.87 -13.48
N GLU A 56 14.69 7.88 -14.33
CA GLU A 56 14.02 9.14 -14.02
C GLU A 56 12.50 8.96 -13.90
N GLN A 57 11.88 8.28 -14.86
CA GLN A 57 10.46 7.95 -14.86
C GLN A 57 10.11 7.03 -13.68
N ALA A 58 10.98 6.06 -13.38
CA ALA A 58 10.83 5.20 -12.21
C ALA A 58 10.88 6.01 -10.90
N ASN A 59 11.76 7.01 -10.82
CA ASN A 59 11.87 7.86 -9.62
C ASN A 59 10.63 8.75 -9.44
N GLN A 60 10.09 9.32 -10.52
CA GLN A 60 8.84 10.09 -10.48
C GLN A 60 7.65 9.23 -10.05
N LEU A 61 7.54 8.02 -10.62
CA LEU A 61 6.51 7.06 -10.21
C LEU A 61 6.66 6.68 -8.73
N ASN A 62 7.87 6.41 -8.26
CA ASN A 62 8.13 6.10 -6.86
C ASN A 62 7.82 7.28 -5.94
N GLN A 63 8.14 8.52 -6.32
CA GLN A 63 7.78 9.71 -5.55
C GLN A 63 6.26 9.86 -5.42
N CYS A 64 5.52 9.64 -6.51
CA CYS A 64 4.06 9.65 -6.47
C CYS A 64 3.52 8.55 -5.56
N LEU A 65 3.94 7.30 -5.75
CA LEU A 65 3.54 6.16 -4.92
C LEU A 65 3.87 6.40 -3.44
N HIS A 66 5.02 6.97 -3.13
CA HIS A 66 5.47 7.23 -1.76
C HIS A 66 4.57 8.19 -1.00
N GLN A 67 3.89 9.14 -1.68
CA GLN A 67 2.89 10.00 -1.04
C GLN A 67 1.68 9.22 -0.54
N TYR A 68 1.28 8.19 -1.27
CA TYR A 68 0.12 7.37 -0.93
C TYR A 68 0.47 6.14 -0.09
N THR A 69 1.71 5.65 -0.14
CA THR A 69 2.21 4.53 0.68
C THR A 69 3.02 4.99 1.90
N ASN A 70 2.87 6.25 2.32
CA ASN A 70 3.55 6.76 3.50
C ASN A 70 2.98 6.13 4.79
N ASP A 71 3.84 5.90 5.77
CA ASP A 71 3.48 5.35 7.09
C ASP A 71 2.38 6.19 7.77
N SER A 72 2.42 7.51 7.58
CA SER A 72 1.39 8.44 8.05
C SER A 72 0.00 8.16 7.49
N VAL A 73 -0.11 7.70 6.24
CA VAL A 73 -1.39 7.37 5.59
C VAL A 73 -1.87 6.00 6.06
N LEU A 74 -0.94 5.06 6.25
CA LEU A 74 -1.23 3.74 6.77
C LEU A 74 -1.79 3.81 8.20
N GLU A 75 -1.17 4.61 9.06
CA GLU A 75 -1.61 4.82 10.45
C GLU A 75 -2.97 5.54 10.52
N LYS A 76 -3.23 6.53 9.64
CA LYS A 76 -4.56 7.15 9.51
C LYS A 76 -5.62 6.13 9.13
N MET A 77 -5.37 5.32 8.09
CA MET A 77 -6.33 4.30 7.66
C MET A 77 -6.52 3.20 8.69
N LYS A 78 -5.47 2.82 9.43
CA LYS A 78 -5.55 1.86 10.54
C LYS A 78 -6.41 2.41 11.67
N LYS A 79 -6.26 3.69 12.02
CA LYS A 79 -7.12 4.38 12.99
C LYS A 79 -8.58 4.40 12.54
N GLU A 80 -8.83 4.70 11.28
CA GLU A 80 -10.18 4.66 10.68
C GLU A 80 -10.77 3.24 10.65
N TYR A 81 -9.94 2.23 10.38
CA TYR A 81 -10.36 0.83 10.39
C TYR A 81 -10.68 0.34 11.81
N MET A 82 -9.91 0.76 12.82
CA MET A 82 -10.22 0.49 14.24
C MET A 82 -11.56 1.14 14.66
N LEU A 83 -11.79 2.39 14.26
CA LEU A 83 -13.06 3.10 14.51
C LEU A 83 -14.25 2.42 13.80
N GLN A 84 -14.08 1.95 12.56
CA GLN A 84 -15.13 1.22 11.84
C GLN A 84 -15.40 -0.19 12.38
N GLN A 85 -14.39 -0.86 12.93
CA GLN A 85 -14.59 -2.17 13.55
C GLN A 85 -15.36 -2.08 14.87
N ASP A 86 -15.16 -1.00 15.64
CA ASP A 86 -15.95 -0.70 16.84
C ASP A 86 -17.45 -0.55 16.49
N GLY A 87 -17.77 0.11 15.37
CA GLY A 87 -19.15 0.23 14.89
C GLY A 87 -19.76 -1.04 14.26
N LYS A 88 -18.95 -1.92 13.66
CA LYS A 88 -19.43 -3.17 13.03
C LYS A 88 -19.51 -4.37 13.99
N GLY A 89 -18.83 -4.31 15.14
CA GLY A 89 -19.00 -5.28 16.23
C GLY A 89 -20.38 -5.20 16.88
N SER A 90 -21.02 -4.02 16.85
CA SER A 90 -22.36 -3.78 17.42
C SER A 90 -23.51 -4.21 16.50
N LEU A 91 -23.27 -4.38 15.19
CA LEU A 91 -24.32 -4.75 14.22
C LEU A 91 -24.40 -6.26 13.91
N ARG A 92 -23.73 -7.08 14.72
CA ARG A 92 -23.93 -8.55 14.77
C ARG A 92 -24.47 -8.93 16.15
N ILE A 93 -25.66 -8.43 16.47
CA ILE A 93 -26.55 -9.00 17.48
C ILE A 93 -27.86 -9.30 16.77
#